data_AF-A0A2D7W5M9-F1
#
_entry.id   AF-A0A2D7W5M9-F1
#
_cell.length_a   1.000
_cell.length_b   1.000
_cell.length_c   1.000
_cell.angle_alpha   90.00
_cell.angle_beta   90.00
_cell.angle_gamma   90.00
#
_symmetry.space_group_name_H-M   'P 1'
#
loop_
_entity.id
_entity.type
_entity.pdbx_description
1 polymer ?
#
loop_
_entity_poly.entity_id
_entity_poly.type
_entity_poly.pdbx_seq_one_letter_code
_entity_poly.pdbx_strand_id
1 'polypeptide(L)'
;MHWADFTAQRFKESGLDNLVSCSGITPSGEFHIGHLREILTAEMIHRSCIRLGLKSRYIFIVDSMDPLRRVYDFLSPEYQEYIGMPIAYIPAPDNQGIPGNRDISYAEYFLEPFLRALSSIGVFPEVIMNHETYESGKFAEEIDSVIKNKEGIRTIIEEISGRELSKDWFPYNPLGSDGSMDGVTVTGYEYPKVSWIDRFGV
;
A
#
# COMPACT_ATOMS: atom_id res chain seq x y z
N MET A 1 24.35 -23.41 7.74
CA MET A 1 23.74 -22.68 6.60
C MET A 1 22.66 -21.78 7.17
N HIS A 2 22.71 -20.47 6.92
CA HIS A 2 21.68 -19.54 7.40
C HIS A 2 20.37 -19.74 6.60
N TRP A 3 19.20 -19.50 7.19
CA TRP A 3 17.91 -19.79 6.55
C TRP A 3 17.70 -19.01 5.24
N ALA A 4 18.18 -17.77 5.16
CA ALA A 4 18.10 -16.95 3.95
C ALA A 4 18.96 -17.52 2.81
N ASP A 5 20.14 -18.06 3.13
CA ASP A 5 21.01 -18.72 2.15
C ASP A 5 20.37 -20.02 1.65
N PHE A 6 19.71 -20.77 2.53
CA PHE A 6 18.95 -21.95 2.14
C PHE A 6 17.82 -21.61 1.17
N THR A 7 17.05 -20.55 1.44
CA THR A 7 16.00 -20.07 0.53
C THR A 7 16.56 -19.67 -0.84
N ALA A 8 17.63 -18.87 -0.87
CA ALA A 8 18.27 -18.45 -2.10
C ALA A 8 18.84 -19.63 -2.91
N GLN A 9 19.40 -20.63 -2.21
CA GLN A 9 19.89 -21.86 -2.83
C GLN A 9 18.77 -22.64 -3.51
N ARG A 10 17.58 -22.74 -2.89
CA ARG A 10 16.42 -23.38 -3.51
C ARG A 10 15.94 -22.65 -4.77
N PHE A 11 15.97 -21.32 -4.79
CA PHE A 11 15.63 -20.55 -5.99
C PHE A 11 16.61 -20.86 -7.13
N LYS A 12 17.91 -20.90 -6.83
CA LYS A 12 18.95 -21.26 -7.79
C LYS A 12 18.78 -22.67 -8.35
N GLU A 13 18.52 -23.65 -7.49
CA GLU A 13 18.28 -25.05 -7.88
C GLU A 13 17.02 -25.22 -8.72
N SER A 14 16.01 -24.37 -8.50
CA SER A 14 14.77 -24.35 -9.28
C SER A 14 14.91 -23.65 -10.64
N GLY A 15 16.09 -23.10 -10.96
CA GLY A 15 16.36 -22.39 -12.21
C GLY A 15 15.70 -21.02 -12.32
N LEU A 16 15.24 -20.44 -11.20
CA LEU A 16 14.68 -19.08 -11.20
C LEU A 16 15.79 -18.04 -11.34
N ASP A 17 15.57 -17.05 -12.20
CA ASP A 17 16.42 -15.86 -12.37
C ASP A 17 15.53 -14.60 -12.36
N ASN A 18 16.12 -13.42 -12.12
CA ASN A 18 15.43 -12.13 -12.03
C ASN A 18 14.34 -12.10 -10.93
N LEU A 19 14.77 -12.37 -9.71
CA LEU A 19 13.91 -12.40 -8.52
C LEU A 19 13.52 -11.00 -8.07
N VAL A 20 12.31 -10.86 -7.54
CA VAL A 20 11.85 -9.63 -6.89
C VAL A 20 11.38 -9.99 -5.49
N SER A 21 12.07 -9.45 -4.47
CA SER A 21 11.62 -9.51 -3.09
C SER A 21 10.80 -8.25 -2.79
N CYS A 22 9.65 -8.41 -2.16
CA CYS A 22 8.77 -7.29 -1.80
C CYS A 22 8.47 -7.32 -0.30
N SER A 23 8.37 -6.14 0.29
CA SER A 23 7.67 -5.91 1.56
C SER A 23 6.76 -4.69 1.42
N GLY A 24 5.77 -4.55 2.30
CA GLY A 24 4.76 -3.50 2.23
C GLY A 24 4.53 -2.81 3.56
N ILE A 25 4.10 -1.54 3.53
CA ILE A 25 3.60 -0.88 4.74
C ILE A 25 2.64 0.28 4.45
N THR A 26 1.65 0.46 5.33
CA THR A 26 0.84 1.68 5.40
C THR A 26 1.43 2.65 6.43
N PRO A 27 1.89 3.86 6.05
CA PRO A 27 2.42 4.89 6.96
C PRO A 27 1.30 5.57 7.77
N SER A 28 0.56 4.79 8.57
CA SER A 28 -0.58 5.26 9.36
C SER A 28 -0.20 5.93 10.69
N GLY A 29 1.08 5.94 11.05
CA GLY A 29 1.62 6.51 12.28
C GLY A 29 3.08 6.12 12.48
N GLU A 30 3.59 6.28 13.70
CA GLU A 30 4.97 5.92 14.03
C GLU A 30 5.26 4.42 13.83
N PHE A 31 6.43 4.14 13.28
CA PHE A 31 6.86 2.77 13.00
C PHE A 31 7.51 2.12 14.22
N HIS A 32 6.93 1.02 14.69
CA HIS A 32 7.55 0.17 15.72
C HIS A 32 8.49 -0.91 15.14
N ILE A 33 9.32 -1.50 16.01
CA ILE A 33 10.30 -2.54 15.63
C ILE A 33 9.69 -3.75 14.91
N GLY A 34 8.41 -4.07 15.18
CA GLY A 34 7.71 -5.17 14.50
C GLY A 34 7.66 -5.03 12.98
N HIS A 35 7.64 -3.79 12.45
CA HIS A 35 7.64 -3.52 11.02
C HIS A 35 8.95 -3.93 10.35
N LEU A 36 10.06 -3.88 11.08
CA LEU A 36 11.37 -4.28 10.55
C LEU A 36 11.41 -5.76 10.19
N ARG A 37 10.59 -6.61 10.82
CA ARG A 37 10.67 -8.06 10.61
C ARG A 37 10.41 -8.44 9.16
N GLU A 38 9.38 -7.88 8.53
CA GLU A 38 9.04 -8.18 7.14
C GLU A 38 10.14 -7.69 6.20
N ILE A 39 10.56 -6.44 6.38
CA ILE A 39 11.59 -5.75 5.58
C ILE A 39 12.93 -6.49 5.67
N LEU A 40 13.40 -6.81 6.88
CA LEU A 40 14.66 -7.53 7.06
C LEU A 40 14.57 -8.96 6.52
N THR A 41 13.40 -9.60 6.57
CA THR A 41 13.23 -10.92 5.97
C THR A 41 13.41 -10.86 4.45
N ALA A 42 12.74 -9.91 3.79
CA ALA A 42 12.88 -9.69 2.35
C ALA A 42 14.32 -9.30 1.97
N GLU A 43 14.93 -8.39 2.74
CA GLU A 43 16.29 -7.91 2.50
C GLU A 43 17.33 -9.03 2.65
N MET A 44 17.24 -9.86 3.70
CA MET A 44 18.17 -10.97 3.91
C MET A 44 18.08 -12.00 2.79
N ILE A 45 16.87 -12.31 2.31
CA ILE A 45 16.69 -13.21 1.15
C ILE A 45 17.28 -12.59 -0.11
N HIS A 46 16.98 -11.31 -0.39
CA HIS A 46 17.54 -10.56 -1.51
C HIS A 46 19.07 -10.59 -1.49
N ARG A 47 19.68 -10.25 -0.35
CA ARG A 47 21.13 -10.25 -0.16
C ARG A 47 21.76 -11.63 -0.35
N SER A 48 21.09 -12.70 0.13
CA SER A 48 21.52 -14.07 -0.11
C SER A 48 21.42 -14.46 -1.60
N CYS A 49 20.39 -14.01 -2.32
CA CYS A 49 20.27 -14.22 -3.76
C CYS A 49 21.43 -13.58 -4.53
N ILE A 50 21.75 -12.31 -4.23
CA ILE A 50 22.89 -11.60 -4.83
C ILE A 50 24.20 -12.34 -4.55
N ARG A 51 24.42 -12.81 -3.31
CA ARG A 51 25.63 -13.56 -2.91
C ARG A 51 25.81 -14.86 -3.69
N LEU A 52 24.72 -15.51 -4.10
CA LEU A 52 24.74 -16.74 -4.90
C LEU A 52 24.79 -16.48 -6.42
N GLY A 53 24.87 -15.22 -6.84
CA GLY A 53 24.96 -14.81 -8.25
C GLY A 53 23.62 -14.74 -8.98
N LEU A 54 22.50 -14.75 -8.27
CA LEU A 54 21.17 -14.54 -8.86
C LEU A 54 20.91 -13.04 -9.04
N LYS A 55 20.18 -12.66 -10.09
CA LYS A 55 19.65 -11.29 -10.21
C LYS A 55 18.49 -11.12 -9.25
N SER A 56 18.54 -10.11 -8.40
CA SER A 56 17.46 -9.82 -7.46
C SER A 56 17.27 -8.31 -7.31
N ARG A 57 16.00 -7.87 -7.19
CA ARG A 57 15.60 -6.53 -6.76
C ARG A 57 14.88 -6.63 -5.42
N TYR A 58 15.01 -5.60 -4.59
CA TYR A 58 14.24 -5.47 -3.37
C TYR A 58 13.37 -4.22 -3.44
N ILE A 59 12.05 -4.42 -3.49
CA ILE A 59 11.03 -3.37 -3.56
C ILE A 59 10.38 -3.22 -2.18
N PHE A 60 10.24 -1.99 -1.73
CA PHE A 60 9.46 -1.62 -0.56
C PHE A 60 8.25 -0.80 -0.99
N ILE A 61 7.07 -1.39 -0.89
CA ILE A 61 5.81 -0.77 -1.30
C ILE A 61 5.27 0.02 -0.12
N VAL A 62 4.97 1.29 -0.36
CA VAL A 62 4.32 2.15 0.62
C VAL A 62 2.86 2.31 0.21
N ASP A 63 1.96 1.82 1.05
CA ASP A 63 0.51 1.87 0.86
C ASP A 63 -0.06 3.26 1.17
N SER A 64 0.54 4.28 0.59
CA SER A 64 0.21 5.71 0.72
C SER A 64 -1.19 6.11 0.22
N MET A 65 -1.83 5.27 -0.58
CA MET A 65 -3.20 5.44 -1.07
C MET A 65 -4.25 4.93 -0.06
N ASP A 66 -3.82 4.24 1.00
CA ASP A 66 -4.73 3.83 2.07
C ASP A 66 -5.34 5.05 2.76
N PRO A 67 -6.63 4.98 3.12
CA PRO A 67 -7.30 6.09 3.77
C PRO A 67 -6.93 6.23 5.24
N LEU A 68 -6.95 7.46 5.76
CA LEU A 68 -6.97 7.70 7.20
C LEU A 68 -8.26 7.11 7.79
N ARG A 69 -8.14 6.05 8.59
CA ARG A 69 -9.30 5.29 9.08
C ARG A 69 -10.03 5.93 10.26
N ARG A 70 -9.29 6.70 11.07
CA ARG A 70 -9.78 7.38 12.28
C ARG A 70 -8.78 8.44 12.71
N VAL A 71 -9.21 9.35 13.58
CA VAL A 71 -8.30 10.19 14.35
C VAL A 71 -7.65 9.33 15.44
N TYR A 72 -6.33 9.21 15.42
CA TYR A 72 -5.55 8.50 16.44
C TYR A 72 -5.22 9.44 17.60
N ASP A 73 -4.87 8.89 18.78
CA ASP A 73 -4.64 9.68 20.01
C ASP A 73 -3.52 10.73 19.88
N PHE A 74 -2.59 10.56 18.94
CA PHE A 74 -1.51 11.51 18.64
C PHE A 74 -1.91 12.60 17.63
N LEU A 75 -3.13 12.54 17.10
CA LEU A 75 -3.66 13.51 16.14
C LEU A 75 -4.71 14.40 16.81
N SER A 76 -4.72 15.66 16.40
CA SER A 76 -5.71 16.62 16.82
C SER A 76 -7.09 16.31 16.20
N PRO A 77 -8.22 16.64 16.87
CA PRO A 77 -9.57 16.38 16.35
C PRO A 77 -9.86 16.98 14.97
N GLU A 78 -9.12 18.00 14.55
CA GLU A 78 -9.15 18.60 13.22
C GLU A 78 -8.91 17.55 12.12
N TYR A 79 -8.19 16.45 12.39
CA TYR A 79 -8.04 15.36 11.45
C TYR A 79 -9.34 14.62 11.09
N GLN A 80 -10.45 14.89 11.79
CA GLN A 80 -11.76 14.33 11.49
C GLN A 80 -12.20 14.65 10.06
N GLU A 81 -11.81 15.81 9.50
CA GLU A 81 -12.15 16.18 8.12
C GLU A 81 -11.45 15.31 7.06
N TYR A 82 -10.33 14.67 7.43
CA TYR A 82 -9.48 13.88 6.53
C TYR A 82 -9.78 12.37 6.56
N ILE A 83 -10.77 11.94 7.35
CA ILE A 83 -11.13 10.51 7.42
C ILE A 83 -11.63 10.02 6.06
N GLY A 84 -11.13 8.85 5.67
CA GLY A 84 -11.42 8.22 4.38
C GLY A 84 -10.60 8.79 3.21
N MET A 85 -9.84 9.87 3.40
CA MET A 85 -8.93 10.41 2.39
C MET A 85 -7.59 9.65 2.40
N PRO A 86 -6.96 9.43 1.22
CA PRO A 86 -5.63 8.84 1.13
C PRO A 86 -4.59 9.61 1.94
N ILE A 87 -3.78 8.90 2.71
CA ILE A 87 -2.72 9.52 3.54
C ILE A 87 -1.63 10.23 2.72
N ALA A 88 -1.51 9.95 1.42
CA ALA A 88 -0.71 10.72 0.48
C ALA A 88 -1.23 12.15 0.25
N TYR A 89 -2.53 12.39 0.43
CA TYR A 89 -3.19 13.64 0.02
C TYR A 89 -3.64 14.52 1.20
N ILE A 90 -3.33 14.10 2.44
CA ILE A 90 -3.67 14.85 3.65
C ILE A 90 -2.39 15.46 4.25
N PRO A 91 -2.48 16.63 4.91
CA PRO A 91 -1.32 17.27 5.52
C PRO A 91 -0.67 16.42 6.60
N ALA A 92 0.66 16.49 6.68
CA ALA A 92 1.42 16.02 7.84
C ALA A 92 1.00 16.74 9.13
N PRO A 93 1.03 16.05 10.29
CA PRO A 93 0.79 16.69 11.57
C PRO A 93 2.01 17.51 12.00
N ASP A 94 1.78 18.60 12.72
CA ASP A 94 2.83 19.30 13.45
C ASP A 94 3.18 18.60 14.78
N ASN A 95 4.05 19.23 15.57
CA ASN A 95 4.47 18.69 16.88
C ASN A 95 3.32 18.62 17.92
N GLN A 96 2.18 19.24 17.65
CA GLN A 96 0.97 19.20 18.47
C GLN A 96 -0.08 18.23 17.90
N GLY A 97 0.22 17.55 16.79
CA GLY A 97 -0.72 16.67 16.10
C GLY A 97 -1.72 17.41 15.22
N ILE A 98 -1.54 18.72 14.98
CA ILE A 98 -2.44 19.56 14.20
C ILE A 98 -2.07 19.49 12.71
N PRO A 99 -3.03 19.44 11.77
CA PRO A 99 -2.76 19.50 10.34
C PRO A 99 -1.86 20.68 9.94
N GLY A 100 -0.74 20.38 9.28
CA GLY A 100 0.18 21.37 8.75
C GLY A 100 -0.29 22.06 7.47
N ASN A 101 0.61 22.81 6.83
CA ASN A 101 0.34 23.62 5.64
C ASN A 101 0.36 22.85 4.29
N ARG A 102 0.36 21.51 4.33
CA ARG A 102 0.42 20.60 3.15
C ARG A 102 1.73 20.61 2.35
N ASP A 103 2.81 21.18 2.88
CA ASP A 103 4.14 21.07 2.23
C ASP A 103 4.68 19.64 2.25
N ILE A 104 4.25 18.84 3.24
CA ILE A 104 4.59 17.43 3.41
C ILE A 104 3.28 16.68 3.65
N SER A 105 3.12 15.53 2.98
CA SER A 105 1.98 14.64 3.21
C SER A 105 2.12 13.85 4.50
N TYR A 106 1.00 13.39 5.05
CA TYR A 106 0.99 12.48 6.20
C TYR A 106 1.82 11.22 5.93
N ALA A 107 1.71 10.65 4.73
CA ALA A 107 2.49 9.49 4.32
C ALA A 107 4.01 9.75 4.40
N GLU A 108 4.49 10.86 3.85
CA GLU A 108 5.91 11.22 3.85
C GLU A 108 6.43 11.49 5.26
N TYR A 109 5.66 12.21 6.08
CA TYR A 109 6.05 12.57 7.43
C TYR A 109 6.36 11.34 8.30
N PHE A 110 5.49 10.33 8.26
CA PHE A 110 5.75 9.11 9.03
C PHE A 110 6.82 8.23 8.37
N LEU A 111 6.87 8.18 7.05
CA LEU A 111 7.79 7.31 6.30
C LEU A 111 9.26 7.75 6.43
N GLU A 112 9.55 9.05 6.40
CA GLU A 112 10.93 9.55 6.32
C GLU A 112 11.83 9.10 7.48
N PRO A 113 11.41 9.21 8.77
CA PRO A 113 12.21 8.71 9.89
C PRO A 113 12.51 7.21 9.77
N PHE A 114 11.56 6.45 9.23
CA PHE A 114 11.70 5.02 9.05
C PHE A 114 12.74 4.66 7.97
N LEU A 115 12.71 5.35 6.82
CA LEU A 115 13.72 5.16 5.78
C LEU A 115 15.13 5.53 6.27
N ARG A 116 15.26 6.60 7.08
CA ARG A 116 16.53 6.96 7.72
C ARG A 116 17.03 5.85 8.66
N ALA A 117 16.12 5.26 9.45
CA ALA A 117 16.45 4.14 10.32
C ALA A 117 16.90 2.91 9.53
N LEU A 118 16.23 2.55 8.43
CA LEU A 118 16.66 1.46 7.54
C LEU A 118 18.06 1.70 6.96
N SER A 119 18.33 2.93 6.50
CA SER A 119 19.64 3.29 5.97
C SER A 119 20.75 3.12 7.02
N SER A 120 20.48 3.46 8.29
CA SER A 120 21.45 3.32 9.39
C SER A 120 21.88 1.87 9.67
N ILE A 121 21.04 0.90 9.30
CA ILE A 121 21.34 -0.54 9.43
C ILE A 121 21.74 -1.19 8.10
N GLY A 122 22.00 -0.38 7.07
CA GLY A 122 22.47 -0.83 5.77
C GLY A 122 21.40 -1.49 4.89
N VAL A 123 20.14 -1.09 5.04
CA VAL A 123 19.01 -1.56 4.24
C VAL A 123 18.57 -0.45 3.29
N PHE A 124 18.61 -0.74 1.98
CA PHE A 124 18.36 0.24 0.91
C PHE A 124 17.39 -0.31 -0.14
N PRO A 125 16.07 -0.37 0.16
CA PRO A 125 15.08 -0.84 -0.79
C PRO A 125 14.84 0.18 -1.92
N GLU A 126 14.33 -0.30 -3.04
CA GLU A 126 13.64 0.51 -4.04
C GLU A 126 12.24 0.86 -3.50
N VAL A 127 12.05 2.11 -3.08
CA VAL A 127 10.77 2.56 -2.50
C VAL A 127 9.78 2.89 -3.62
N ILE A 128 8.58 2.31 -3.55
CA ILE A 128 7.47 2.60 -4.47
C ILE A 128 6.29 3.12 -3.65
N MET A 129 5.90 4.36 -3.90
CA MET A 129 4.67 4.92 -3.37
C MET A 129 3.50 4.43 -4.21
N ASN A 130 2.53 3.75 -3.60
CA ASN A 130 1.42 3.17 -4.37
C ASN A 130 0.53 4.26 -5.02
N HIS A 131 0.37 5.44 -4.43
CA HIS A 131 -0.45 6.53 -4.96
C HIS A 131 0.10 7.03 -6.32
N GLU A 132 1.42 7.21 -6.43
CA GLU A 132 2.08 7.58 -7.69
C GLU A 132 1.86 6.54 -8.80
N THR A 133 1.72 5.27 -8.41
CA THR A 133 1.46 4.17 -9.37
C THR A 133 0.02 4.21 -9.88
N TYR A 134 -0.94 4.57 -9.01
CA TYR A 134 -2.32 4.86 -9.42
C TYR A 134 -2.38 6.10 -10.32
N GLU A 135 -1.77 7.22 -9.92
CA GLU A 135 -1.80 8.48 -10.67
C GLU A 135 -1.16 8.39 -12.05
N SER A 136 -0.07 7.62 -12.17
CA SER A 136 0.60 7.38 -13.46
C SER A 136 -0.17 6.44 -14.39
N GLY A 137 -1.28 5.85 -13.93
CA GLY A 137 -2.11 4.93 -14.72
C GLY A 137 -1.48 3.56 -14.93
N LYS A 138 -0.37 3.23 -14.27
CA LYS A 138 0.33 1.94 -14.41
C LYS A 138 -0.53 0.75 -13.98
N PHE A 139 -1.51 0.97 -13.11
CA PHE A 139 -2.47 -0.05 -12.70
C PHE A 139 -3.74 -0.13 -13.58
N ALA A 140 -3.91 0.72 -14.60
CA ALA A 140 -5.18 0.82 -15.34
C ALA A 140 -5.62 -0.49 -16.00
N GLU A 141 -4.69 -1.23 -16.63
CA GLU A 141 -5.00 -2.53 -17.26
C GLU A 141 -5.34 -3.60 -16.21
N GLU A 142 -4.66 -3.58 -15.07
CA GLU A 142 -4.91 -4.58 -14.01
C GLU A 142 -6.18 -4.28 -13.23
N ILE A 143 -6.52 -3.00 -13.03
CA ILE A 143 -7.81 -2.58 -12.50
C ILE A 143 -8.93 -3.03 -13.44
N ASP A 144 -8.78 -2.87 -14.76
CA ASP A 144 -9.75 -3.37 -15.74
C ASP A 144 -9.93 -4.89 -15.65
N SER A 145 -8.82 -5.63 -15.57
CA SER A 145 -8.82 -7.08 -15.38
C SER A 145 -9.56 -7.49 -14.11
N VAL A 146 -9.27 -6.83 -12.98
CA VAL A 146 -9.92 -7.08 -11.69
C VAL A 146 -11.43 -6.80 -11.76
N ILE A 147 -11.84 -5.68 -12.37
CA ILE A 147 -13.26 -5.32 -12.50
C ILE A 147 -14.00 -6.33 -13.39
N LYS A 148 -13.40 -6.73 -14.52
CA LYS A 148 -13.98 -7.75 -15.42
C LYS A 148 -14.14 -9.12 -14.77
N ASN A 149 -13.30 -9.44 -13.80
CA ASN A 149 -13.31 -10.71 -13.07
C ASN A 149 -13.98 -10.62 -11.69
N LYS A 150 -14.73 -9.54 -11.39
CA LYS A 150 -15.29 -9.27 -10.06
C LYS A 150 -16.08 -10.45 -9.46
N GLU A 151 -16.89 -11.16 -10.25
CA GLU A 151 -17.69 -12.28 -9.74
C GLU A 151 -16.81 -13.46 -9.28
N GLY A 152 -15.76 -13.78 -10.05
CA GLY A 152 -14.80 -14.81 -9.65
C GLY A 152 -14.04 -14.43 -8.39
N ILE A 153 -13.66 -13.14 -8.26
CA ILE A 153 -13.01 -12.62 -7.04
C ILE A 153 -13.97 -12.70 -5.85
N ARG A 154 -15.25 -12.34 -6.02
CA ARG A 154 -16.29 -12.48 -4.99
C ARG A 154 -16.36 -13.93 -4.50
N THR A 155 -16.51 -14.88 -5.42
CA THR A 155 -16.58 -16.31 -5.09
C THR A 155 -15.36 -16.76 -4.28
N ILE A 156 -14.15 -16.40 -4.71
CA ILE A 156 -12.92 -16.75 -3.99
C ILE A 156 -12.92 -16.17 -2.57
N ILE A 157 -13.31 -14.89 -2.41
CA ILE A 157 -13.36 -14.26 -1.09
C ILE A 157 -14.39 -14.98 -0.19
N GLU A 158 -15.60 -15.21 -0.68
CA GLU A 158 -16.67 -15.84 0.09
C GLU A 158 -16.34 -17.29 0.47
N GLU A 159 -15.79 -18.09 -0.46
CA GLU A 159 -15.47 -19.49 -0.23
C GLU A 159 -14.24 -19.71 0.65
N ILE A 160 -13.17 -18.93 0.44
CA ILE A 160 -11.89 -19.14 1.15
C ILE A 160 -11.87 -18.45 2.50
N SER A 161 -12.36 -17.20 2.58
CA SER A 161 -12.33 -16.43 3.82
C SER A 161 -13.58 -16.63 4.69
N GLY A 162 -14.68 -17.13 4.10
CA GLY A 162 -15.99 -17.22 4.75
C GLY A 162 -16.67 -15.86 4.96
N ARG A 163 -16.11 -14.77 4.41
CA ARG A 163 -16.69 -13.43 4.50
C ARG A 163 -17.78 -13.25 3.46
N GLU A 164 -19.00 -12.98 3.89
CA GLU A 164 -20.09 -12.56 3.00
C GLU A 164 -19.86 -11.13 2.50
N LEU A 165 -19.86 -10.94 1.18
CA LEU A 165 -19.73 -9.63 0.56
C LEU A 165 -21.12 -9.04 0.27
N SER A 166 -21.26 -7.73 0.45
CA SER A 166 -22.52 -7.04 0.14
C SER A 166 -22.91 -7.25 -1.34
N LYS A 167 -24.20 -7.17 -1.65
CA LYS A 167 -24.68 -7.27 -3.04
C LYS A 167 -24.04 -6.20 -3.94
N ASP A 168 -23.81 -5.02 -3.37
CA ASP A 168 -23.23 -3.87 -4.05
C ASP A 168 -21.70 -3.83 -3.98
N TRP A 169 -21.05 -4.91 -3.53
CA TRP A 169 -19.59 -4.99 -3.49
C TRP A 169 -18.99 -4.83 -4.89
N PHE A 170 -17.93 -4.04 -4.96
CA PHE A 170 -17.16 -3.78 -6.16
C PHE A 170 -15.66 -3.84 -5.81
N PRO A 171 -14.79 -4.42 -6.66
CA PRO A 171 -13.38 -4.64 -6.34
C PRO A 171 -12.50 -3.39 -6.53
N TYR A 172 -13.10 -2.20 -6.57
CA TYR A 172 -12.41 -0.93 -6.79
C TYR A 172 -13.17 0.18 -6.06
N ASN A 173 -12.45 1.01 -5.30
CA ASN A 173 -13.01 2.15 -4.57
C ASN A 173 -12.56 3.46 -5.25
N PRO A 174 -13.47 4.22 -5.87
CA PRO A 174 -13.15 5.55 -6.38
C PRO A 174 -12.94 6.55 -5.24
N LEU A 175 -12.25 7.66 -5.55
CA LEU A 175 -12.30 8.86 -4.71
C LEU A 175 -13.61 9.61 -4.97
N GLY A 176 -14.34 9.93 -3.91
CA GLY A 176 -15.52 10.78 -3.93
C GLY A 176 -15.16 12.24 -4.24
N SER A 177 -16.18 13.09 -4.37
CA SER A 177 -15.98 14.50 -4.70
C SER A 177 -15.30 15.30 -3.58
N ASP A 178 -15.34 14.79 -2.36
CA ASP A 178 -14.62 15.31 -1.18
C ASP A 178 -13.19 14.76 -1.05
N GLY A 179 -12.76 13.86 -1.95
CA GLY A 179 -11.47 13.18 -1.87
C GLY A 179 -11.44 11.99 -0.92
N SER A 180 -12.56 11.66 -0.28
CA SER A 180 -12.73 10.48 0.57
C SER A 180 -13.10 9.25 -0.25
N MET A 181 -12.65 8.08 0.15
CA MET A 181 -13.13 6.79 -0.37
C MET A 181 -14.41 6.32 0.33
N ASP A 182 -14.76 6.94 1.46
CA ASP A 182 -15.91 6.52 2.25
C ASP A 182 -17.22 7.04 1.67
N GLY A 183 -18.26 6.22 1.71
CA GLY A 183 -19.59 6.60 1.24
C GLY A 183 -19.70 6.72 -0.29
N VAL A 184 -18.77 6.11 -1.01
CA VAL A 184 -18.76 6.04 -2.47
C VAL A 184 -19.30 4.68 -2.93
N THR A 185 -20.27 4.69 -3.83
CA THR A 185 -20.87 3.47 -4.41
C THR A 185 -20.69 3.49 -5.92
N VAL A 186 -20.05 2.46 -6.47
CA VAL A 186 -19.89 2.31 -7.92
C VAL A 186 -21.24 1.98 -8.57
N THR A 187 -21.62 2.75 -9.58
CA THR A 187 -22.90 2.61 -10.31
C THR A 187 -22.72 2.10 -11.74
N GLY A 188 -21.51 2.18 -12.30
CA GLY A 188 -21.25 1.73 -13.66
C GLY A 188 -19.77 1.63 -13.97
N TYR A 189 -19.46 0.89 -15.03
CA TYR A 189 -18.10 0.73 -15.53
C TYR A 189 -18.11 0.60 -17.05
N GLU A 190 -17.34 1.45 -17.72
CA GLU A 190 -17.05 1.41 -19.15
C GLU A 190 -15.58 1.79 -19.32
N TYR A 191 -14.71 0.82 -19.57
CA TYR A 191 -13.26 1.07 -19.63
C TYR A 191 -12.92 2.29 -20.52
N PRO A 192 -12.15 3.27 -20.02
CA PRO A 192 -11.42 3.31 -18.74
C PRO A 192 -12.15 4.04 -17.59
N LYS A 193 -13.45 4.25 -17.69
CA LYS A 193 -14.26 5.07 -16.78
C LYS A 193 -15.05 4.22 -15.79
N VAL A 194 -15.03 4.65 -14.53
CA VAL A 194 -15.90 4.14 -13.45
C VAL A 194 -16.90 5.25 -13.12
N SER A 195 -18.18 4.94 -13.16
CA SER A 195 -19.25 5.82 -12.66
C SER A 195 -19.55 5.45 -11.22
N TRP A 196 -19.73 6.45 -10.37
CA TRP A 196 -20.02 6.27 -8.95
C TRP A 196 -20.96 7.36 -8.46
N ILE A 197 -21.53 7.16 -7.28
CA ILE A 197 -22.24 8.17 -6.51
C ILE A 197 -21.60 8.27 -5.13
N ASP A 198 -21.43 9.48 -4.60
CA ASP A 198 -21.02 9.69 -3.22
C ASP A 198 -22.18 10.16 -2.32
N ARG A 199 -21.87 10.45 -1.05
CA ARG A 199 -22.82 10.96 -0.05
C ARG A 199 -23.50 12.29 -0.43
N PHE A 200 -22.96 13.02 -1.41
CA PHE A 200 -23.49 14.27 -1.92
C PHE A 200 -24.35 14.08 -3.19
N GLY A 201 -24.43 12.85 -3.71
CA GLY A 201 -25.22 12.51 -4.90
C GLY A 201 -24.56 12.93 -6.21
N VAL A 202 -23.24 13.15 -6.19
CA VAL A 202 -22.39 13.42 -7.37
C VAL A 202 -21.88 12.12 -7.94
#